data_AF-T0SSH3-F1
#
_entry.id   AF-T0SSH3-F1
#
_cell.length_a   1.000
_cell.length_b   1.000
_cell.length_c   1.000
_cell.angle_alpha   90.00
_cell.angle_beta   90.00
_cell.angle_gamma   90.00
#
_symmetry.space_group_name_H-M   'P 1'
#
loop_
_entity.id
_entity.type
_entity.pdbx_description
1 polymer ?
#
loop_
_entity_poly.entity_id
_entity_poly.type
_entity_poly.pdbx_seq_one_letter_code
_entity_poly.pdbx_strand_id
1 'polypeptide(L)'
;MRKFLFYCAVALSFTANSANYTFDDLKILAEQKNFKEFLDHAHDIRPTERNKEWRQYLADMANEYLIWATKNERFELSFYKKIETMSEWPSLKNDAFYQQRREAYGLKFFQRCSATESFNCQQEIKRFWSKSSKSPEFSYNMALLFSAGEKSTDTENLAPFVYSLTKTTVSKFYCDKEIVQRTFISSMENLRQGNSSKEALAKKVDELINDDCWSEIRKVLAPLMKGDNREIASLSHALLKAKDSLDQEQNDLFLVRYLIEWPVTGDTFNEAWNVISKLGEDYDRRQVLLKNIKTLDPLPGKLFALADSEKRSVILSHMVKNIPEYADLYARTCVNYLQGKGEYPHGNPTVECPELFQASSDNNWVEQGLKLKYSSIKKEFAQ
;
A
#
# COMPACT_ATOMS: atom_id res chain seq x y z
N MET A 1 -2.73 57.10 -64.75
CA MET A 1 -1.73 56.16 -65.29
C MET A 1 -0.81 55.69 -64.17
N ARG A 2 -0.98 54.43 -63.74
CA ARG A 2 -0.17 53.78 -62.71
C ARG A 2 1.16 53.33 -63.31
N LYS A 3 2.29 53.73 -62.73
CA LYS A 3 3.60 53.09 -62.95
C LYS A 3 3.89 52.21 -61.75
N PHE A 4 3.80 50.89 -61.94
CA PHE A 4 4.25 49.88 -60.99
C PHE A 4 5.78 49.79 -61.09
N LEU A 5 6.49 50.08 -60.01
CA LEU A 5 7.90 49.76 -59.83
C LEU A 5 7.97 48.46 -59.03
N PHE A 6 8.33 47.37 -59.72
CA PHE A 6 8.56 46.05 -59.14
C PHE A 6 9.99 46.04 -58.56
N TYR A 7 10.12 46.13 -57.23
CA TYR A 7 11.38 45.86 -56.55
C TYR A 7 11.52 44.34 -56.35
N CYS A 8 12.40 43.72 -57.13
CA CYS A 8 12.84 42.35 -56.92
C CYS A 8 13.77 42.32 -55.69
N ALA A 9 13.23 41.95 -54.53
CA ALA A 9 14.04 41.61 -53.36
C ALA A 9 14.65 40.23 -53.59
N VAL A 10 15.94 40.20 -53.93
CA VAL A 10 16.75 38.97 -53.93
C VAL A 10 16.92 38.56 -52.46
N ALA A 11 16.12 37.59 -52.03
CA ALA A 11 16.33 36.91 -50.76
C ALA A 11 17.58 36.04 -50.88
N LEU A 12 18.71 36.54 -50.39
CA LEU A 12 19.90 35.75 -50.11
C LEU A 12 19.56 34.81 -48.95
N SER A 13 19.14 33.59 -49.29
CA SER A 13 19.09 32.49 -48.34
C SER A 13 20.52 32.11 -47.96
N PHE A 14 21.01 32.62 -46.83
CA PHE A 14 22.17 32.04 -46.17
C PHE A 14 21.81 30.63 -45.72
N THR A 15 22.26 29.63 -46.47
CA THR A 15 22.38 28.28 -45.95
C THR A 15 23.42 28.34 -44.84
N ALA A 16 22.97 28.28 -43.58
CA ALA A 16 23.85 28.06 -42.44
C ALA A 16 24.55 26.71 -42.67
N ASN A 17 25.78 26.76 -43.15
CA ASN A 17 26.64 25.61 -43.24
C ASN A 17 26.89 25.18 -41.78
N SER A 18 26.32 24.06 -41.36
CA SER A 18 26.52 23.51 -40.02
C SER A 18 28.00 23.14 -39.90
N ALA A 19 28.82 24.08 -39.41
CA ALA A 19 30.22 23.83 -39.13
C ALA A 19 30.28 22.75 -38.03
N ASN A 20 30.90 21.61 -38.34
CA ASN A 20 31.11 20.57 -37.34
C ASN A 20 32.12 21.08 -36.30
N TYR A 21 31.80 20.95 -35.03
CA TYR A 21 32.68 21.40 -33.95
C TYR A 21 33.85 20.43 -33.77
N THR A 22 35.05 20.97 -33.52
CA THR A 22 36.20 20.18 -33.07
C THR A 22 36.15 19.97 -31.56
N PHE A 23 36.98 19.07 -31.03
CA PHE A 23 37.01 18.84 -29.59
C PHE A 23 37.51 20.07 -28.82
N ASP A 24 38.42 20.87 -29.41
CA ASP A 24 38.90 22.11 -28.78
C ASP A 24 37.80 23.18 -28.72
N ASP A 25 36.94 23.28 -29.74
CA ASP A 25 35.77 24.16 -29.70
C ASP A 25 34.82 23.77 -28.56
N LEU A 26 34.59 22.47 -28.37
CA LEU A 26 33.79 21.97 -27.25
C LEU A 26 34.43 22.27 -25.89
N LYS A 27 35.76 22.22 -25.75
CA LYS A 27 36.44 22.61 -24.50
C LYS A 27 36.21 24.08 -24.17
N ILE A 28 36.30 24.95 -25.17
CA ILE A 28 36.03 26.39 -25.00
C ILE A 28 34.57 26.61 -24.55
N LEU A 29 33.60 25.94 -25.18
CA LEU A 29 32.20 26.03 -24.75
C LEU A 29 31.99 25.54 -23.32
N ALA A 30 32.71 24.50 -22.90
CA ALA A 30 32.66 24.00 -21.54
C ALA A 30 33.20 25.01 -20.52
N GLU A 31 34.34 25.64 -20.80
CA GLU A 31 34.93 26.69 -19.98
C GLU A 31 34.00 27.92 -19.87
N GLN A 32 33.34 28.28 -20.96
CA GLN A 32 32.34 29.35 -21.00
C GLN A 32 30.99 28.97 -20.37
N LYS A 33 30.82 27.72 -19.94
CA LYS A 33 29.56 27.16 -19.42
C LYS A 33 28.40 27.26 -20.41
N ASN A 34 28.68 27.28 -21.72
CA ASN A 34 27.66 27.27 -22.76
C ASN A 34 27.18 25.82 -23.01
N PHE A 35 26.49 25.26 -22.01
CA PHE A 35 26.03 23.86 -22.04
C PHE A 35 25.05 23.57 -23.16
N LYS A 36 24.26 24.55 -23.60
CA LYS A 36 23.23 24.31 -24.63
C LYS A 36 23.90 23.99 -25.96
N GLU A 37 24.80 24.88 -26.38
CA GLU A 37 25.54 24.74 -27.62
C GLU A 37 26.48 23.54 -27.57
N PHE A 38 27.18 23.35 -26.43
CA PHE A 38 28.02 22.18 -26.23
C PHE A 38 27.24 20.88 -26.48
N LEU A 39 26.06 20.74 -25.87
CA LEU A 39 25.27 19.51 -25.96
C LEU A 39 24.68 19.32 -27.36
N ASP A 40 24.35 20.40 -28.07
CA ASP A 40 23.84 20.31 -29.45
C ASP A 40 24.93 19.81 -30.43
N HIS A 41 26.20 20.09 -30.15
CA HIS A 41 27.35 19.72 -30.98
C HIS A 41 28.23 18.58 -30.41
N ALA A 42 27.88 18.02 -29.24
CA ALA A 42 28.71 17.02 -28.55
C ALA A 42 29.01 15.78 -29.41
N HIS A 43 28.11 15.44 -30.33
CA HIS A 43 28.22 14.28 -31.22
C HIS A 43 28.87 14.57 -32.58
N ASP A 44 29.24 15.82 -32.87
CA ASP A 44 30.05 16.17 -34.04
C ASP A 44 31.42 15.48 -33.98
N ILE A 45 31.90 15.21 -32.75
CA ILE A 45 33.11 14.42 -32.48
C ILE A 45 32.88 12.97 -32.89
N ARG A 46 33.80 12.42 -33.68
CA ARG A 46 33.69 11.05 -34.21
C ARG A 46 33.73 10.04 -33.06
N PRO A 47 33.00 8.91 -33.15
CA PRO A 47 33.00 7.89 -32.10
C PRO A 47 34.40 7.42 -31.65
N THR A 48 35.36 7.34 -32.59
CA THR A 48 36.76 6.96 -32.33
C THR A 48 37.55 7.97 -31.50
N GLU A 49 37.10 9.24 -31.46
CA GLU A 49 37.75 10.35 -30.77
C GLU A 49 37.13 10.63 -29.39
N ARG A 50 36.03 9.94 -29.05
CA ARG A 50 35.30 10.07 -27.77
C ARG A 50 36.02 9.32 -26.64
N ASN A 51 37.18 9.86 -26.28
CA ASN A 51 38.05 9.38 -25.22
C ASN A 51 37.48 9.72 -23.82
N LYS A 52 38.23 9.40 -22.76
CA LYS A 52 37.84 9.65 -21.37
C LYS A 52 37.58 11.14 -21.09
N GLU A 53 38.40 12.02 -21.66
CA GLU A 53 38.29 13.47 -21.47
C GLU A 53 36.98 14.02 -22.07
N TRP A 54 36.64 13.62 -23.30
CA TRP A 54 35.37 14.00 -23.92
C TRP A 54 34.17 13.55 -23.09
N ARG A 55 34.21 12.33 -22.53
CA ARG A 55 33.13 11.83 -21.67
C ARG A 55 32.96 12.65 -20.39
N GLN A 56 34.07 13.12 -19.81
CA GLN A 56 34.05 13.98 -18.63
C GLN A 56 33.37 15.31 -18.94
N TYR A 57 33.81 16.00 -20.00
CA TYR A 57 33.18 17.25 -20.42
C TYR A 57 31.70 17.07 -20.76
N LEU A 58 31.34 15.98 -21.44
CA LEU A 58 29.96 15.67 -21.73
C LEU A 58 29.13 15.50 -20.45
N ALA A 59 29.61 14.72 -19.48
CA ALA A 59 28.90 14.53 -18.22
C ALA A 59 28.75 15.86 -17.46
N ASP A 60 29.82 16.65 -17.36
CA ASP A 60 29.82 17.93 -16.65
C ASP A 60 28.83 18.93 -17.29
N MET A 61 28.86 19.08 -18.61
CA MET A 61 27.95 20.00 -19.31
C MET A 61 26.49 19.53 -19.25
N ALA A 62 26.24 18.23 -19.31
CA ALA A 62 24.90 17.67 -19.16
C ALA A 62 24.37 17.87 -17.72
N ASN A 63 25.24 17.72 -16.72
CA ASN A 63 24.91 17.98 -15.31
C ASN A 63 24.59 19.47 -15.07
N GLU A 64 25.42 20.38 -15.57
CA GLU A 64 25.18 21.82 -15.48
C GLU A 64 23.90 22.24 -16.20
N TYR A 65 23.60 21.64 -17.35
CA TYR A 65 22.32 21.87 -18.03
C TYR A 65 21.12 21.46 -17.17
N LEU A 66 21.18 20.29 -16.51
CA LEU A 66 20.12 19.85 -15.60
C LEU A 66 19.98 20.77 -14.39
N ILE A 67 21.10 21.20 -13.78
CA ILE A 67 21.08 22.16 -12.67
C ILE A 67 20.41 23.46 -13.10
N TRP A 68 20.81 24.00 -14.24
CA TRP A 68 20.24 25.22 -14.78
C TRP A 68 18.74 25.04 -15.10
N ALA A 69 18.36 23.95 -15.75
CA ALA A 69 16.97 23.69 -16.13
C ALA A 69 16.08 23.55 -14.88
N THR A 70 16.54 22.82 -13.86
CA THR A 70 15.83 22.70 -12.58
C THR A 70 15.73 24.04 -11.85
N LYS A 71 16.82 24.82 -11.77
CA LYS A 71 16.85 26.11 -11.06
C LYS A 71 15.92 27.15 -11.72
N ASN A 72 15.81 27.12 -13.04
CA ASN A 72 14.98 28.05 -13.81
C ASN A 72 13.58 27.47 -14.12
N GLU A 73 13.19 26.39 -13.44
CA GLU A 73 11.89 25.72 -13.57
C GLU A 73 11.50 25.40 -15.03
N ARG A 74 12.48 25.04 -15.86
CA ARG A 74 12.31 24.65 -17.26
C ARG A 74 11.74 23.24 -17.33
N PHE A 75 10.46 23.11 -17.00
CA PHE A 75 9.71 21.85 -16.96
C PHE A 75 8.72 21.72 -18.13
N GLU A 76 8.98 22.41 -19.24
CA GLU A 76 8.20 22.26 -20.46
C GLU A 76 8.57 20.96 -21.19
N LEU A 77 7.62 20.40 -21.96
CA LEU A 77 7.80 19.13 -22.66
C LEU A 77 9.02 19.11 -23.61
N SER A 78 9.39 20.25 -24.19
CA SER A 78 10.56 20.37 -25.06
C SER A 78 11.87 20.14 -24.30
N PHE A 79 12.01 20.71 -23.09
CA PHE A 79 13.18 20.50 -22.24
C PHE A 79 13.27 19.05 -21.76
N TYR A 80 12.14 18.48 -21.31
CA TYR A 80 12.07 17.08 -20.92
C TYR A 80 12.49 16.14 -22.06
N LYS A 81 11.96 16.33 -23.28
CA LYS A 81 12.34 15.51 -24.45
C LYS A 81 13.83 15.61 -24.78
N LYS A 82 14.43 16.81 -24.68
CA LYS A 82 15.88 16.98 -24.88
C LYS A 82 16.67 16.19 -23.84
N ILE A 83 16.28 16.27 -22.56
CA ILE A 83 16.91 15.50 -21.47
C ILE A 83 16.79 14.00 -21.70
N GLU A 84 15.61 13.52 -22.06
CA GLU A 84 15.40 12.10 -22.34
C GLU A 84 16.22 11.61 -23.54
N THR A 85 16.36 12.44 -24.57
CA THR A 85 17.22 12.12 -25.73
C THR A 85 18.68 11.99 -25.33
N MET A 86 19.18 12.91 -24.50
CA MET A 86 20.55 12.84 -23.97
C MET A 86 20.76 11.62 -23.07
N SER A 87 19.73 11.20 -22.35
CA SER A 87 19.78 10.04 -21.45
C SER A 87 19.96 8.70 -22.19
N GLU A 88 19.71 8.69 -23.50
CA GLU A 88 19.96 7.53 -24.36
C GLU A 88 21.42 7.44 -24.82
N TRP A 89 22.24 8.49 -24.61
CA TRP A 89 23.64 8.49 -24.99
C TRP A 89 24.44 7.55 -24.07
N PRO A 90 25.25 6.61 -24.60
CA PRO A 90 25.93 5.60 -23.78
C PRO A 90 26.82 6.17 -22.66
N SER A 91 27.38 7.37 -22.84
CA SER A 91 28.23 8.01 -21.82
C SER A 91 27.43 8.59 -20.66
N LEU A 92 26.23 9.11 -20.92
CA LEU A 92 25.34 9.66 -19.90
C LEU A 92 24.44 8.60 -19.26
N LYS A 93 24.04 7.58 -20.02
CA LYS A 93 23.26 6.44 -19.53
C LYS A 93 23.96 5.71 -18.37
N ASN A 94 25.28 5.59 -18.44
CA ASN A 94 26.10 4.89 -17.46
C ASN A 94 26.72 5.83 -16.40
N ASP A 95 26.49 7.14 -16.50
CA ASP A 95 27.02 8.10 -15.52
C ASP A 95 26.04 8.24 -14.34
N ALA A 96 26.48 7.80 -13.17
CA ALA A 96 25.62 7.75 -11.98
C ALA A 96 25.16 9.14 -11.52
N PHE A 97 26.02 10.15 -11.60
CA PHE A 97 25.69 11.52 -11.19
C PHE A 97 24.65 12.15 -12.12
N TYR A 98 24.82 11.98 -13.43
CA TYR A 98 23.84 12.41 -14.43
C TYR A 98 22.51 11.70 -14.23
N GLN A 99 22.49 10.38 -14.04
CA GLN A 99 21.23 9.65 -13.80
C GLN A 99 20.53 10.14 -12.52
N GLN A 100 21.27 10.37 -11.44
CA GLN A 100 20.70 10.93 -10.21
C GLN A 100 20.09 12.32 -10.42
N ARG A 101 20.79 13.22 -11.16
CA ARG A 101 20.26 14.56 -11.47
C ARG A 101 19.07 14.51 -12.42
N ARG A 102 19.09 13.60 -13.39
CA ARG A 102 17.97 13.36 -14.32
C ARG A 102 16.74 12.90 -13.53
N GLU A 103 16.89 11.97 -12.59
CA GLU A 103 15.82 11.52 -11.69
C GLU A 103 15.23 12.68 -10.89
N ALA A 104 16.09 13.54 -10.30
CA ALA A 104 15.65 14.71 -9.54
C ALA A 104 14.91 15.75 -10.42
N TYR A 105 15.39 15.98 -11.65
CA TYR A 105 14.68 16.82 -12.61
C TYR A 105 13.33 16.20 -13.00
N GLY A 106 13.32 14.90 -13.30
CA GLY A 106 12.13 14.15 -13.70
C GLY A 106 11.02 14.20 -12.65
N LEU A 107 11.36 14.06 -11.36
CA LEU A 107 10.38 14.21 -10.27
C LEU A 107 9.68 15.57 -10.32
N LYS A 108 10.44 16.66 -10.45
CA LYS A 108 9.89 18.02 -10.50
C LYS A 108 9.06 18.26 -11.77
N PHE A 109 9.52 17.73 -12.89
CA PHE A 109 8.77 17.76 -14.15
C PHE A 109 7.41 17.07 -14.00
N PHE A 110 7.39 15.85 -13.47
CA PHE A 110 6.15 15.09 -13.31
C PHE A 110 5.22 15.66 -12.24
N GLN A 111 5.76 16.28 -11.18
CA GLN A 111 4.95 17.06 -10.22
C GLN A 111 4.17 18.17 -10.92
N ARG A 112 4.83 18.94 -11.81
CA ARG A 112 4.16 19.98 -12.60
C ARG A 112 3.21 19.40 -13.63
N CYS A 113 3.58 18.29 -14.26
CA CYS A 113 2.76 17.58 -15.22
C CYS A 113 1.41 17.20 -14.62
N SER A 114 1.42 16.48 -13.50
CA SER A 114 0.21 16.02 -12.81
C SER A 114 -0.66 17.17 -12.31
N ALA A 115 -0.08 18.32 -11.96
CA ALA A 115 -0.82 19.50 -11.51
C ALA A 115 -1.52 20.28 -12.64
N THR A 116 -1.06 20.14 -13.89
CA THR A 116 -1.55 20.95 -15.02
C THR A 116 -2.47 20.20 -15.98
N GLU A 117 -2.70 18.89 -15.74
CA GLU A 117 -3.44 17.97 -16.63
C GLU A 117 -3.00 18.05 -18.11
N SER A 118 -1.79 18.53 -18.36
CA SER A 118 -1.26 18.68 -19.71
C SER A 118 -0.59 17.36 -20.10
N PHE A 119 -1.04 16.77 -21.21
CA PHE A 119 -0.57 15.51 -21.81
C PHE A 119 -0.59 14.26 -20.88
N ASN A 120 -0.34 13.07 -21.42
CA ASN A 120 -0.47 11.79 -20.70
C ASN A 120 0.67 11.56 -19.69
N CYS A 121 0.68 12.31 -18.59
CA CYS A 121 1.71 12.28 -17.54
C CYS A 121 1.97 10.88 -16.98
N GLN A 122 0.91 10.10 -16.75
CA GLN A 122 1.03 8.79 -16.11
C GLN A 122 1.77 7.78 -17.01
N GLN A 123 1.51 7.80 -18.31
CA GLN A 123 2.25 6.97 -19.26
C GLN A 123 3.72 7.36 -19.34
N GLU A 124 4.02 8.66 -19.34
CA GLU A 124 5.40 9.15 -19.35
C GLU A 124 6.14 8.83 -18.05
N ILE A 125 5.47 8.88 -16.89
CA ILE A 125 6.02 8.40 -15.62
C ILE A 125 6.45 6.93 -15.73
N LYS A 126 5.56 6.05 -16.22
CA LYS A 126 5.86 4.62 -16.38
C LYS A 126 7.05 4.40 -17.33
N ARG A 127 7.10 5.14 -18.44
CA ARG A 127 8.21 5.09 -19.40
C ARG A 127 9.52 5.56 -18.79
N PHE A 128 9.52 6.70 -18.11
CA PHE A 128 10.70 7.27 -17.45
C PHE A 128 11.24 6.29 -16.40
N TRP A 129 10.35 5.77 -15.55
CA TRP A 129 10.68 4.78 -14.52
C TRP A 129 11.37 3.54 -15.08
N SER A 130 10.91 3.01 -16.21
CA SER A 130 11.48 1.81 -16.82
C SER A 130 12.97 1.94 -17.18
N LYS A 131 13.43 3.19 -17.41
CA LYS A 131 14.81 3.53 -17.82
C LYS A 131 15.67 4.10 -16.68
N SER A 132 15.11 4.36 -15.50
CA SER A 132 15.81 4.98 -14.38
C SER A 132 16.61 3.99 -13.54
N SER A 133 17.52 4.50 -12.70
CA SER A 133 18.36 3.71 -11.79
C SER A 133 17.59 3.14 -10.59
N LYS A 134 16.44 3.76 -10.25
CA LYS A 134 15.49 3.30 -9.22
C LYS A 134 16.12 3.29 -7.83
N SER A 135 16.83 4.36 -7.49
CA SER A 135 17.29 4.56 -6.11
C SER A 135 16.09 4.53 -5.13
N PRO A 136 16.28 4.08 -3.87
CA PRO A 136 15.16 3.96 -2.93
C PRO A 136 14.39 5.27 -2.71
N GLU A 137 15.09 6.39 -2.53
CA GLU A 137 14.45 7.70 -2.37
C GLU A 137 13.64 8.11 -3.60
N PHE A 138 14.21 7.94 -4.80
CA PHE A 138 13.51 8.23 -6.05
C PHE A 138 12.25 7.34 -6.20
N SER A 139 12.38 6.05 -5.90
CA SER A 139 11.28 5.08 -6.01
C SER A 139 10.12 5.42 -5.09
N TYR A 140 10.41 5.81 -3.85
CA TYR A 140 9.39 6.27 -2.92
C TYR A 140 8.70 7.56 -3.39
N ASN A 141 9.47 8.55 -3.84
CA ASN A 141 8.91 9.80 -4.36
C ASN A 141 8.07 9.58 -5.63
N MET A 142 8.47 8.65 -6.50
CA MET A 142 7.68 8.24 -7.66
C MET A 142 6.37 7.57 -7.25
N ALA A 143 6.38 6.69 -6.25
CA ALA A 143 5.17 6.08 -5.73
C ALA A 143 4.20 7.14 -5.19
N LEU A 144 4.69 8.10 -4.40
CA LEU A 144 3.89 9.21 -3.88
C LEU A 144 3.28 10.05 -5.01
N LEU A 145 4.11 10.46 -5.97
CA LEU A 145 3.69 11.27 -7.10
C LEU A 145 2.65 10.56 -7.97
N PHE A 146 2.87 9.28 -8.25
CA PHE A 146 1.96 8.47 -9.03
C PHE A 146 0.61 8.31 -8.30
N SER A 147 0.65 8.04 -6.99
CA SER A 147 -0.56 7.89 -6.15
C SER A 147 -1.39 9.17 -6.05
N ALA A 148 -0.74 10.35 -6.03
CA ALA A 148 -1.45 11.63 -5.97
C ALA A 148 -2.16 11.97 -7.29
N GLY A 149 -1.67 11.46 -8.41
CA GLY A 149 -2.24 11.69 -9.74
C GLY A 149 -3.31 10.68 -10.16
N GLU A 150 -3.48 9.58 -9.43
CA GLU A 150 -4.58 8.64 -9.67
C GLU A 150 -5.80 9.01 -8.82
N LYS A 151 -6.96 9.14 -9.48
CA LYS A 151 -8.26 9.26 -8.81
C LYS A 151 -8.72 7.94 -8.18
N SER A 152 -8.05 6.83 -8.51
CA SER A 152 -8.38 5.48 -8.07
C SER A 152 -7.47 5.01 -6.95
N THR A 153 -8.02 4.18 -6.07
CA THR A 153 -7.30 3.34 -5.12
C THR A 153 -6.57 2.17 -5.82
N ASP A 154 -6.20 2.31 -7.10
CA ASP A 154 -5.63 1.24 -7.90
C ASP A 154 -4.15 1.04 -7.52
N THR A 155 -3.94 0.18 -6.54
CA THR A 155 -2.61 -0.10 -6.03
C THR A 155 -1.77 -0.97 -6.97
N GLU A 156 -2.37 -1.60 -7.98
CA GLU A 156 -1.64 -2.46 -8.92
C GLU A 156 -0.63 -1.64 -9.73
N ASN A 157 -1.00 -0.42 -10.10
CA ASN A 157 -0.11 0.50 -10.79
C ASN A 157 1.03 1.05 -9.91
N LEU A 158 0.89 0.99 -8.57
CA LEU A 158 1.91 1.41 -7.61
C LEU A 158 2.97 0.34 -7.34
N ALA A 159 2.63 -0.94 -7.56
CA ALA A 159 3.48 -2.08 -7.28
C ALA A 159 4.91 -1.97 -7.85
N PRO A 160 5.13 -1.53 -9.10
CA PRO A 160 6.49 -1.42 -9.65
C PRO A 160 7.40 -0.47 -8.87
N PHE A 161 6.85 0.62 -8.33
CA PHE A 161 7.60 1.60 -7.54
C PHE A 161 7.84 1.06 -6.13
N VAL A 162 6.80 0.53 -5.49
CA VAL A 162 6.86 0.03 -4.12
C VAL A 162 7.79 -1.19 -4.00
N TYR A 163 7.68 -2.17 -4.90
CA TYR A 163 8.47 -3.40 -4.78
C TYR A 163 9.96 -3.25 -5.11
N SER A 164 10.35 -2.11 -5.67
CA SER A 164 11.76 -1.73 -5.75
C SER A 164 12.34 -1.30 -4.38
N LEU A 165 11.50 -0.90 -3.42
CA LEU A 165 11.91 -0.52 -2.06
C LEU A 165 12.01 -1.73 -1.14
N THR A 166 10.98 -2.58 -1.19
CA THR A 166 10.71 -3.63 -0.19
C THR A 166 11.68 -4.81 -0.23
N LYS A 167 12.47 -4.93 -1.30
CA LYS A 167 13.46 -6.00 -1.50
C LYS A 167 14.90 -5.58 -1.18
N THR A 168 15.12 -4.30 -0.90
CA THR A 168 16.47 -3.76 -0.68
C THR A 168 16.88 -3.82 0.79
N THR A 169 18.16 -3.64 1.08
CA THR A 169 18.69 -3.56 2.45
C THR A 169 18.18 -2.34 3.24
N VAL A 170 17.53 -1.39 2.58
CA VAL A 170 16.94 -0.19 3.20
C VAL A 170 15.42 -0.31 3.36
N SER A 171 14.82 -1.47 3.05
CA SER A 171 13.37 -1.70 3.10
C SER A 171 12.74 -1.32 4.45
N LYS A 172 13.44 -1.55 5.56
CA LYS A 172 13.00 -1.20 6.92
C LYS A 172 12.57 0.27 7.10
N PHE A 173 13.12 1.19 6.31
CA PHE A 173 12.80 2.63 6.39
C PHE A 173 11.54 3.02 5.61
N TYR A 174 11.04 2.12 4.75
CA TYR A 174 9.93 2.38 3.84
C TYR A 174 8.73 1.47 4.09
N CYS A 175 8.90 0.29 4.68
CA CYS A 175 7.81 -0.66 4.89
C CYS A 175 6.83 -0.25 6.01
N ASP A 176 7.21 0.71 6.85
CA ASP A 176 6.33 1.37 7.80
C ASP A 176 5.41 2.43 7.15
N LYS A 177 5.65 2.80 5.88
CA LYS A 177 4.88 3.84 5.18
C LYS A 177 3.56 3.29 4.68
N GLU A 178 2.50 4.08 4.89
CA GLU A 178 1.12 3.71 4.52
C GLU A 178 0.99 3.28 3.05
N ILE A 179 1.61 4.02 2.11
CA ILE A 179 1.55 3.69 0.69
C ILE A 179 2.13 2.30 0.38
N VAL A 180 3.20 1.90 1.09
CA VAL A 180 3.84 0.59 0.93
C VAL A 180 2.94 -0.50 1.51
N GLN A 181 2.43 -0.30 2.72
CA GLN A 181 1.51 -1.23 3.39
C GLN A 181 0.24 -1.46 2.58
N ARG A 182 -0.41 -0.39 2.12
CA ARG A 182 -1.63 -0.45 1.31
C ARG A 182 -1.39 -1.17 -0.01
N THR A 183 -0.29 -0.89 -0.69
CA THR A 183 0.07 -1.55 -1.96
C THR A 183 0.34 -3.04 -1.75
N PHE A 184 1.07 -3.39 -0.69
CA PHE A 184 1.32 -4.78 -0.34
C PHE A 184 0.01 -5.53 -0.03
N ILE A 185 -0.83 -5.00 0.86
CA ILE A 185 -2.10 -5.64 1.26
C ILE A 185 -2.99 -5.87 0.03
N SER A 186 -3.18 -4.84 -0.81
CA SER A 186 -4.05 -4.93 -1.98
C SER A 186 -3.51 -5.90 -3.05
N SER A 187 -2.18 -6.00 -3.21
CA SER A 187 -1.59 -7.05 -4.06
C SER A 187 -1.84 -8.46 -3.53
N MET A 188 -1.91 -8.62 -2.20
CA MET A 188 -2.22 -9.92 -1.58
C MET A 188 -3.72 -10.26 -1.63
N GLU A 189 -4.62 -9.28 -1.63
CA GLU A 189 -6.07 -9.49 -1.79
C GLU A 189 -6.41 -10.19 -3.11
N ASN A 190 -5.79 -9.76 -4.22
CA ASN A 190 -6.02 -10.33 -5.54
C ASN A 190 -5.69 -11.84 -5.63
N LEU A 191 -4.73 -12.31 -4.81
CA LEU A 191 -4.30 -13.71 -4.81
C LEU A 191 -5.19 -14.63 -3.99
N ARG A 192 -5.86 -14.08 -2.97
CA ARG A 192 -6.76 -14.86 -2.12
C ARG A 192 -8.01 -15.30 -2.88
N GLN A 193 -8.44 -14.55 -3.89
CA GLN A 193 -9.57 -14.94 -4.75
C GLN A 193 -9.30 -16.25 -5.52
N GLY A 194 -8.06 -16.73 -5.59
CA GLY A 194 -7.66 -17.94 -6.30
C GLY A 194 -7.51 -19.24 -5.48
N ASN A 195 -7.98 -19.30 -4.22
CA ASN A 195 -7.76 -20.47 -3.32
C ASN A 195 -6.28 -20.87 -3.17
N SER A 196 -5.41 -19.89 -2.89
CA SER A 196 -3.98 -20.12 -2.72
C SER A 196 -3.66 -20.88 -1.43
N SER A 197 -2.78 -21.90 -1.49
CA SER A 197 -2.31 -22.64 -0.31
C SER A 197 -1.43 -21.77 0.62
N LYS A 198 -1.19 -22.24 1.85
CA LYS A 198 -0.27 -21.60 2.82
C LYS A 198 1.10 -21.33 2.19
N GLU A 199 1.65 -22.31 1.49
CA GLU A 199 2.97 -22.26 0.85
C GLU A 199 2.99 -21.28 -0.33
N ALA A 200 1.90 -21.25 -1.12
CA ALA A 200 1.77 -20.30 -2.22
C ALA A 200 1.72 -18.85 -1.71
N LEU A 201 0.99 -18.60 -0.61
CA LEU A 201 0.96 -17.29 0.04
C LEU A 201 2.32 -16.91 0.60
N ALA A 202 2.99 -17.81 1.33
CA ALA A 202 4.32 -17.55 1.89
C ALA A 202 5.33 -17.21 0.79
N LYS A 203 5.38 -18.01 -0.27
CA LYS A 203 6.24 -17.76 -1.44
C LYS A 203 5.95 -16.40 -2.05
N LYS A 204 4.68 -16.01 -2.17
CA LYS A 204 4.34 -14.69 -2.71
C LYS A 204 4.84 -13.55 -1.82
N VAL A 205 4.68 -13.67 -0.50
CA VAL A 205 5.22 -12.66 0.43
C VAL A 205 6.71 -12.48 0.17
N ASP A 206 7.46 -13.58 0.08
CA ASP A 206 8.92 -13.56 -0.18
C ASP A 206 9.27 -13.04 -1.59
N GLU A 207 8.38 -13.23 -2.57
CA GLU A 207 8.51 -12.63 -3.91
C GLU A 207 8.29 -11.12 -3.91
N LEU A 208 7.63 -10.53 -2.91
CA LEU A 208 7.28 -9.11 -2.89
C LEU A 208 8.16 -8.31 -1.93
N ILE A 209 8.53 -8.88 -0.79
CA ILE A 209 9.22 -8.17 0.29
C ILE A 209 10.29 -9.07 0.93
N ASN A 210 11.31 -8.46 1.54
CA ASN A 210 12.31 -9.19 2.33
C ASN A 210 11.93 -9.27 3.81
N ASP A 211 12.73 -9.99 4.61
CA ASP A 211 12.47 -10.22 6.04
C ASP A 211 12.43 -8.92 6.87
N ASP A 212 13.30 -7.96 6.57
CA ASP A 212 13.30 -6.65 7.22
C ASP A 212 11.96 -5.93 7.00
N CYS A 213 11.46 -5.95 5.76
CA CYS A 213 10.18 -5.37 5.42
C CYS A 213 9.02 -6.12 6.07
N TRP A 214 9.05 -7.45 6.06
CA TRP A 214 8.06 -8.30 6.72
C TRP A 214 7.95 -7.98 8.21
N SER A 215 9.06 -7.68 8.87
CA SER A 215 9.10 -7.33 10.29
C SER A 215 8.29 -6.06 10.63
N GLU A 216 8.14 -5.13 9.68
CA GLU A 216 7.30 -3.94 9.81
C GLU A 216 5.86 -4.23 9.37
N ILE A 217 5.67 -4.93 8.25
CA ILE A 217 4.34 -5.31 7.75
C ILE A 217 3.56 -6.14 8.78
N ARG A 218 4.20 -7.11 9.45
CA ARG A 218 3.55 -7.95 10.47
C ARG A 218 2.95 -7.14 11.63
N LYS A 219 3.57 -6.00 11.99
CA LYS A 219 3.07 -5.11 13.07
C LYS A 219 1.75 -4.45 12.68
N VAL A 220 1.53 -4.27 11.37
CA VAL A 220 0.29 -3.71 10.83
C VAL A 220 -0.77 -4.79 10.59
N LEU A 221 -0.37 -5.99 10.16
CA LEU A 221 -1.33 -7.09 9.97
C LEU A 221 -1.97 -7.56 11.29
N ALA A 222 -1.22 -7.60 12.38
CA ALA A 222 -1.72 -8.06 13.68
C ALA A 222 -2.96 -7.28 14.20
N PRO A 223 -2.97 -5.93 14.23
CA PRO A 223 -4.18 -5.19 14.60
C PRO A 223 -5.29 -5.31 13.54
N LEU A 224 -4.96 -5.43 12.25
CA LEU A 224 -5.97 -5.59 11.19
C LEU A 224 -6.78 -6.89 11.33
N MET A 225 -6.21 -7.97 11.88
CA MET A 225 -6.95 -9.18 12.24
C MET A 225 -8.10 -8.93 13.23
N LYS A 226 -7.99 -7.89 14.07
CA LYS A 226 -8.98 -7.50 15.07
C LYS A 226 -10.00 -6.48 14.55
N GLY A 227 -9.82 -5.96 13.33
CA GLY A 227 -10.73 -4.99 12.71
C GLY A 227 -12.03 -5.62 12.20
N ASP A 228 -13.05 -4.80 11.92
CA ASP A 228 -14.40 -5.26 11.56
C ASP A 228 -14.57 -5.68 10.09
N ASN A 229 -13.62 -5.31 9.23
CA ASN A 229 -13.60 -5.76 7.85
C ASN A 229 -13.13 -7.22 7.78
N ARG A 230 -14.08 -8.14 7.53
CA ARG A 230 -13.85 -9.59 7.47
C ARG A 230 -12.79 -9.97 6.45
N GLU A 231 -12.83 -9.37 5.27
CA GLU A 231 -11.92 -9.65 4.16
C GLU A 231 -10.48 -9.34 4.58
N ILE A 232 -10.25 -8.13 5.09
CA ILE A 232 -8.94 -7.69 5.58
C ILE A 232 -8.47 -8.50 6.79
N ALA A 233 -9.36 -8.77 7.75
CA ALA A 233 -9.02 -9.54 8.94
C ALA A 233 -8.59 -10.96 8.58
N SER A 234 -9.33 -11.61 7.68
CA SER A 234 -9.04 -12.96 7.20
C SER A 234 -7.78 -13.01 6.33
N LEU A 235 -7.52 -11.97 5.52
CA LEU A 235 -6.27 -11.88 4.76
C LEU A 235 -5.08 -11.74 5.72
N SER A 236 -5.19 -10.85 6.72
CA SER A 236 -4.14 -10.62 7.70
C SER A 236 -3.81 -11.90 8.47
N HIS A 237 -4.82 -12.66 8.91
CA HIS A 237 -4.64 -13.97 9.54
C HIS A 237 -3.93 -14.95 8.60
N ALA A 238 -4.39 -15.07 7.35
CA ALA A 238 -3.80 -15.99 6.38
C ALA A 238 -2.32 -15.68 6.10
N LEU A 239 -1.96 -14.40 5.95
CA LEU A 239 -0.59 -13.96 5.71
C LEU A 239 0.31 -14.22 6.92
N LEU A 240 -0.13 -13.88 8.13
CA LEU A 240 0.63 -14.12 9.35
C LEU A 240 0.79 -15.62 9.61
N LYS A 241 -0.26 -16.42 9.36
CA LYS A 241 -0.20 -17.88 9.43
C LYS A 241 0.77 -18.45 8.39
N ALA A 242 0.76 -17.94 7.16
CA ALA A 242 1.63 -18.41 6.08
C ALA A 242 3.12 -18.22 6.40
N LYS A 243 3.47 -17.14 7.09
CA LYS A 243 4.83 -16.81 7.53
C LYS A 243 5.13 -17.25 8.97
N ASP A 244 4.34 -18.16 9.53
CA ASP A 244 4.50 -18.68 10.90
C ASP A 244 4.73 -17.59 11.96
N SER A 245 4.04 -16.46 11.78
CA SER A 245 4.17 -15.24 12.58
C SER A 245 2.98 -15.03 13.53
N LEU A 246 2.13 -16.04 13.70
CA LEU A 246 1.06 -16.06 14.71
C LEU A 246 1.49 -16.88 15.92
N ASP A 247 1.32 -16.31 17.11
CA ASP A 247 1.29 -17.09 18.33
C ASP A 247 -0.08 -17.77 18.51
N GLN A 248 -0.17 -18.67 19.49
CA GLN A 248 -1.39 -19.42 19.78
C GLN A 248 -2.54 -18.50 20.22
N GLU A 249 -2.24 -17.46 21.00
CA GLU A 249 -3.27 -16.55 21.54
C GLU A 249 -3.93 -15.74 20.42
N GLN A 250 -3.13 -15.22 19.49
CA GLN A 250 -3.60 -14.47 18.32
C GLN A 250 -4.44 -15.35 17.41
N ASN A 251 -4.00 -16.60 17.18
CA ASN A 251 -4.72 -17.54 16.36
C ASN A 251 -6.07 -17.93 16.99
N ASP A 252 -6.10 -18.18 18.29
CA ASP A 252 -7.34 -18.50 19.01
C ASP A 252 -8.31 -17.33 19.00
N LEU A 253 -7.83 -16.12 19.31
CA LEU A 253 -8.66 -14.92 19.29
C LEU A 253 -9.33 -14.72 17.92
N PHE A 254 -8.55 -14.83 16.83
CA PHE A 254 -9.09 -14.67 15.49
C PHE A 254 -10.12 -15.74 15.16
N LEU A 255 -9.81 -17.02 15.39
CA LEU A 255 -10.68 -18.12 15.01
C LEU A 255 -11.98 -18.14 15.83
N VAL A 256 -11.91 -17.88 17.14
CA VAL A 256 -13.11 -17.76 17.97
C VAL A 256 -13.95 -16.55 17.55
N ARG A 257 -13.32 -15.38 17.33
CA ARG A 257 -14.02 -14.21 16.80
C ARG A 257 -14.65 -14.49 15.44
N TYR A 258 -13.98 -15.22 14.55
CA TYR A 258 -14.51 -15.58 13.24
C TYR A 258 -15.83 -16.34 13.35
N LEU A 259 -15.94 -17.30 14.27
CA LEU A 259 -17.21 -18.02 14.50
C LEU A 259 -18.32 -17.16 15.08
N ILE A 260 -17.97 -16.24 15.99
CA ILE A 260 -18.95 -15.40 16.68
C ILE A 260 -19.42 -14.23 15.81
N GLU A 261 -18.55 -13.72 14.95
CA GLU A 261 -18.81 -12.50 14.17
C GLU A 261 -19.18 -12.81 12.71
N TRP A 262 -18.55 -13.82 12.11
CA TRP A 262 -18.70 -14.16 10.69
C TRP A 262 -18.76 -15.68 10.44
N PRO A 263 -19.79 -16.41 10.92
CA PRO A 263 -19.89 -17.87 10.80
C PRO A 263 -20.16 -18.36 9.37
N VAL A 264 -19.27 -18.04 8.43
CA VAL A 264 -19.33 -18.46 7.02
C VAL A 264 -18.61 -19.78 6.87
N THR A 265 -19.26 -20.74 6.22
CA THR A 265 -18.70 -22.09 6.01
C THR A 265 -17.48 -22.05 5.09
N GLY A 266 -16.45 -22.84 5.41
CA GLY A 266 -15.20 -22.93 4.66
C GLY A 266 -14.08 -23.46 5.55
N ASP A 267 -12.84 -23.44 5.06
CA ASP A 267 -11.69 -23.99 5.80
C ASP A 267 -11.45 -23.26 7.12
N THR A 268 -11.54 -21.92 7.13
CA THR A 268 -11.42 -21.12 8.36
C THR A 268 -12.48 -21.47 9.40
N PHE A 269 -13.71 -21.78 8.96
CA PHE A 269 -14.77 -22.24 9.86
C PHE A 269 -14.43 -23.59 10.49
N ASN A 270 -13.93 -24.55 9.68
CA ASN A 270 -13.54 -25.87 10.17
C ASN A 270 -12.37 -25.76 11.17
N GLU A 271 -11.40 -24.91 10.89
CA GLU A 271 -10.30 -24.62 11.82
C GLU A 271 -10.82 -24.02 13.12
N ALA A 272 -11.71 -23.02 13.03
CA ALA A 272 -12.28 -22.39 14.20
C ALA A 272 -13.12 -23.35 15.04
N TRP A 273 -13.92 -24.20 14.38
CA TRP A 273 -14.71 -25.24 15.04
C TRP A 273 -13.83 -26.16 15.90
N ASN A 274 -12.70 -26.60 15.33
CA ASN A 274 -11.74 -27.45 16.02
C ASN A 274 -11.01 -26.71 17.16
N VAL A 275 -10.71 -25.42 16.99
CA VAL A 275 -10.10 -24.61 18.05
C VAL A 275 -11.03 -24.45 19.25
N ILE A 276 -12.34 -24.26 19.02
CA ILE A 276 -13.33 -24.23 20.11
C ILE A 276 -13.28 -25.54 20.92
N SER A 277 -13.23 -26.71 20.28
CA SER A 277 -13.10 -27.99 20.98
C SER A 277 -11.83 -28.07 21.83
N LYS A 278 -10.68 -27.66 21.27
CA LYS A 278 -9.40 -27.66 22.01
C LYS A 278 -9.43 -26.71 23.20
N LEU A 279 -10.09 -25.57 23.07
CA LEU A 279 -10.29 -24.62 24.17
C LEU A 279 -11.17 -25.23 25.28
N GLY A 280 -12.15 -26.08 24.93
CA GLY A 280 -12.96 -26.79 25.92
C GLY A 280 -12.16 -27.66 26.88
N GLU A 281 -11.03 -28.19 26.42
CA GLU A 281 -10.16 -29.08 27.18
C GLU A 281 -9.10 -28.32 28.00
N ASP A 282 -8.91 -27.01 27.78
CA ASP A 282 -7.82 -26.21 28.35
C ASP A 282 -8.34 -24.91 29.00
N TYR A 283 -8.48 -24.93 30.32
CA TYR A 283 -9.02 -23.80 31.08
C TYR A 283 -8.14 -22.54 31.01
N ASP A 284 -6.83 -22.68 31.17
CA ASP A 284 -5.91 -21.53 31.21
C ASP A 284 -5.90 -20.81 29.86
N ARG A 285 -5.89 -21.60 28.78
CA ARG A 285 -6.01 -21.07 27.41
C ARG A 285 -7.33 -20.34 27.18
N ARG A 286 -8.45 -20.80 27.74
CA ARG A 286 -9.72 -20.05 27.72
C ARG A 286 -9.64 -18.73 28.47
N GLN A 287 -9.01 -18.70 29.65
CA GLN A 287 -8.89 -17.46 30.41
C GLN A 287 -8.05 -16.41 29.67
N VAL A 288 -6.99 -16.84 28.99
CA VAL A 288 -6.19 -15.96 28.11
C VAL A 288 -7.03 -15.43 26.96
N LEU A 289 -7.78 -16.30 26.28
CA LEU A 289 -8.70 -15.90 25.22
C LEU A 289 -9.74 -14.89 25.72
N LEU A 290 -10.39 -15.14 26.87
CA LEU A 290 -11.41 -14.27 27.44
C LEU A 290 -10.86 -12.90 27.82
N LYS A 291 -9.63 -12.84 28.34
CA LYS A 291 -8.93 -11.59 28.60
C LYS A 291 -8.75 -10.78 27.31
N ASN A 292 -8.37 -11.45 26.22
CA ASN A 292 -8.13 -10.81 24.92
C ASN A 292 -9.43 -10.42 24.20
N ILE A 293 -10.47 -11.25 24.24
CA ILE A 293 -11.74 -10.95 23.57
C ILE A 293 -12.50 -9.79 24.24
N LYS A 294 -12.31 -9.62 25.56
CA LYS A 294 -12.90 -8.51 26.32
C LYS A 294 -12.36 -7.13 25.91
N THR A 295 -11.23 -7.06 25.22
CA THR A 295 -10.69 -5.78 24.73
C THR A 295 -11.33 -5.33 23.42
N LEU A 296 -12.20 -6.15 22.82
CA LEU A 296 -12.95 -5.78 21.62
C LEU A 296 -14.18 -4.96 22.04
N ASP A 297 -14.42 -3.86 21.33
CA ASP A 297 -15.56 -2.97 21.57
C ASP A 297 -16.17 -2.55 20.22
N PRO A 298 -17.41 -3.01 19.90
CA PRO A 298 -18.26 -3.88 20.71
C PRO A 298 -17.71 -5.32 20.85
N LEU A 299 -18.21 -6.06 21.83
CA LEU A 299 -17.98 -7.50 21.93
C LEU A 299 -18.61 -8.20 20.71
N PRO A 300 -17.92 -9.17 20.08
CA PRO A 300 -18.47 -9.92 18.96
C PRO A 300 -19.80 -10.61 19.28
N GLY A 301 -20.82 -10.42 18.47
CA GLY A 301 -22.19 -10.84 18.81
C GLY A 301 -23.06 -11.29 17.64
N LYS A 302 -22.61 -11.11 16.39
CA LYS A 302 -23.46 -11.35 15.20
C LYS A 302 -24.01 -12.75 15.07
N LEU A 303 -23.34 -13.75 15.64
CA LEU A 303 -23.85 -15.12 15.74
C LEU A 303 -25.23 -15.18 16.42
N PHE A 304 -25.47 -14.37 17.45
CA PHE A 304 -26.77 -14.34 18.15
C PHE A 304 -27.90 -13.86 17.23
N ALA A 305 -27.59 -12.91 16.35
CA ALA A 305 -28.52 -12.34 15.38
C ALA A 305 -28.63 -13.13 14.05
N LEU A 306 -27.98 -14.29 13.94
CA LEU A 306 -28.00 -15.08 12.71
C LEU A 306 -29.44 -15.54 12.37
N ALA A 307 -29.89 -15.23 11.14
CA ALA A 307 -31.25 -15.52 10.69
C ALA A 307 -31.56 -17.02 10.61
N ASP A 308 -30.56 -17.84 10.24
CA ASP A 308 -30.67 -19.29 10.25
C ASP A 308 -30.62 -19.80 11.70
N SER A 309 -31.79 -20.08 12.26
CA SER A 309 -31.95 -20.48 13.66
C SER A 309 -31.34 -21.84 13.98
N GLU A 310 -31.30 -22.77 13.02
CA GLU A 310 -30.72 -24.10 13.23
C GLU A 310 -29.20 -23.99 13.27
N LYS A 311 -28.62 -23.34 12.27
CA LYS A 311 -27.17 -23.07 12.23
C LYS A 311 -26.72 -22.29 13.45
N ARG A 312 -27.48 -21.26 13.85
CA ARG A 312 -27.22 -20.50 15.08
C ARG A 312 -27.18 -21.41 16.29
N SER A 313 -28.19 -22.26 16.47
CA SER A 313 -28.31 -23.16 17.63
C SER A 313 -27.15 -24.15 17.70
N VAL A 314 -26.74 -24.73 16.57
CA VAL A 314 -25.61 -25.66 16.49
C VAL A 314 -24.31 -24.99 16.91
N ILE A 315 -23.99 -23.82 16.35
CA ILE A 315 -22.75 -23.10 16.65
C ILE A 315 -22.75 -22.61 18.11
N LEU A 316 -23.87 -22.05 18.58
CA LEU A 316 -23.98 -21.60 19.97
C LEU A 316 -23.86 -22.75 20.96
N SER A 317 -24.49 -23.89 20.69
CA SER A 317 -24.38 -25.07 21.55
C SER A 317 -22.94 -25.57 21.63
N HIS A 318 -22.23 -25.59 20.50
CA HIS A 318 -20.81 -25.95 20.47
C HIS A 318 -19.95 -24.96 21.25
N MET A 319 -20.17 -23.66 21.06
CA MET A 319 -19.45 -22.62 21.77
C MET A 319 -19.70 -22.67 23.28
N VAL A 320 -20.95 -22.70 23.73
CA VAL A 320 -21.30 -22.72 25.17
C VAL A 320 -20.82 -23.99 25.85
N LYS A 321 -20.84 -25.14 25.16
CA LYS A 321 -20.31 -26.39 25.71
C LYS A 321 -18.81 -26.31 26.03
N ASN A 322 -18.04 -25.58 25.21
CA ASN A 322 -16.58 -25.56 25.33
C ASN A 322 -16.04 -24.27 25.96
N ILE A 323 -16.73 -23.14 25.81
CA ILE A 323 -16.35 -21.81 26.31
C ILE A 323 -17.60 -21.11 26.88
N PRO A 324 -18.23 -21.67 27.93
CA PRO A 324 -19.44 -21.10 28.52
C PRO A 324 -19.23 -19.66 29.02
N GLU A 325 -18.01 -19.34 29.45
CA GLU A 325 -17.65 -18.06 30.04
C GLU A 325 -17.86 -16.88 29.07
N TYR A 326 -17.82 -17.11 27.75
CA TYR A 326 -18.05 -16.05 26.77
C TYR A 326 -19.50 -15.59 26.73
N ALA A 327 -20.45 -16.53 26.74
CA ALA A 327 -21.88 -16.20 26.77
C ALA A 327 -22.24 -15.44 28.06
N ASP A 328 -21.66 -15.85 29.18
CA ASP A 328 -21.83 -15.15 30.46
C ASP A 328 -21.19 -13.77 30.46
N LEU A 329 -19.98 -13.61 29.90
CA LEU A 329 -19.33 -12.32 29.73
C LEU A 329 -20.21 -11.36 28.92
N TYR A 330 -20.72 -11.83 27.78
CA TYR A 330 -21.58 -11.03 26.90
C TYR A 330 -22.89 -10.64 27.59
N ALA A 331 -23.61 -11.60 28.18
CA ALA A 331 -24.87 -11.36 28.87
C ALA A 331 -24.71 -10.42 30.07
N ARG A 332 -23.65 -10.59 30.88
CA ARG A 332 -23.36 -9.72 32.02
C ARG A 332 -23.00 -8.31 31.58
N THR A 333 -22.20 -8.17 30.53
CA THR A 333 -21.85 -6.86 29.95
C THR A 333 -23.10 -6.13 29.47
N CYS A 334 -24.02 -6.83 28.80
CA CYS A 334 -25.30 -6.25 28.40
C CYS A 334 -26.13 -5.77 29.60
N VAL A 335 -26.34 -6.64 30.61
CA VAL A 335 -27.13 -6.27 31.79
C VAL A 335 -26.52 -5.07 32.50
N ASN A 336 -25.18 -5.02 32.63
CA ASN A 336 -24.50 -3.89 33.24
C ASN A 336 -24.67 -2.60 32.42
N TYR A 337 -24.55 -2.66 31.09
CA TYR A 337 -24.79 -1.54 30.20
C TYR A 337 -26.20 -0.98 30.36
N LEU A 338 -27.22 -1.84 30.32
CA LEU A 338 -28.62 -1.44 30.48
C LEU A 338 -28.94 -0.88 31.88
N GLN A 339 -28.15 -1.25 32.90
CA GLN A 339 -28.24 -0.69 34.25
C GLN A 339 -27.41 0.59 34.45
N GLY A 340 -26.71 1.07 33.42
CA GLY A 340 -25.80 2.22 33.54
C GLY A 340 -24.58 1.94 34.44
N LYS A 341 -24.16 0.68 34.57
CA LYS A 341 -23.02 0.28 35.40
C LYS A 341 -21.77 0.09 34.54
N GLY A 342 -20.74 0.89 34.80
CA GLY A 342 -19.45 0.84 34.09
C GLY A 342 -19.29 1.98 33.10
N GLU A 343 -18.18 1.98 32.37
CA GLU A 343 -17.85 2.98 31.35
C GLU A 343 -17.91 2.33 29.97
N TYR A 344 -18.63 2.97 29.06
CA TYR A 344 -18.85 2.50 27.69
C TYR A 344 -18.64 3.64 26.70
N PRO A 345 -17.38 4.05 26.47
CA PRO A 345 -17.06 5.26 25.70
C PRO A 345 -17.52 5.20 24.24
N HIS A 346 -17.69 4.00 23.67
CA HIS A 346 -18.11 3.80 22.28
C HIS A 346 -19.59 3.40 22.14
N GLY A 347 -20.40 3.53 23.20
CA GLY A 347 -21.84 3.24 23.16
C GLY A 347 -22.18 1.83 23.63
N ASN A 348 -23.10 1.14 22.97
CA ASN A 348 -23.54 -0.19 23.38
C ASN A 348 -22.44 -1.25 23.11
N PRO A 349 -21.83 -1.85 24.15
CA PRO A 349 -20.75 -2.83 23.98
C PRO A 349 -21.24 -4.21 23.51
N THR A 350 -22.56 -4.44 23.50
CA THR A 350 -23.19 -5.73 23.18
C THR A 350 -24.41 -5.50 22.30
N VAL A 351 -24.17 -5.24 21.02
CA VAL A 351 -25.19 -4.80 20.07
C VAL A 351 -26.31 -5.83 19.94
N GLU A 352 -25.96 -7.12 19.86
CA GLU A 352 -26.88 -8.24 19.69
C GLU A 352 -27.39 -8.84 21.02
N CYS A 353 -27.46 -8.01 22.07
CA CYS A 353 -27.94 -8.45 23.37
C CYS A 353 -29.39 -8.99 23.34
N PRO A 354 -30.37 -8.32 22.71
CA PRO A 354 -31.74 -8.83 22.64
C PRO A 354 -31.81 -10.23 22.02
N GLU A 355 -31.04 -10.47 20.98
CA GLU A 355 -30.99 -11.72 20.23
C GLU A 355 -30.37 -12.84 21.07
N LEU A 356 -29.32 -12.56 21.86
CA LEU A 356 -28.76 -13.54 22.80
C LEU A 356 -29.83 -13.98 23.81
N PHE A 357 -30.49 -13.04 24.48
CA PHE A 357 -31.48 -13.37 25.49
C PHE A 357 -32.70 -14.09 24.89
N GLN A 358 -33.14 -13.70 23.69
CA GLN A 358 -34.20 -14.39 22.96
C GLN A 358 -33.79 -15.83 22.60
N ALA A 359 -32.60 -16.02 22.01
CA ALA A 359 -32.14 -17.35 21.61
C ALA A 359 -31.89 -18.28 22.82
N SER A 360 -31.56 -17.69 23.97
CA SER A 360 -31.36 -18.40 25.22
C SER A 360 -32.63 -18.67 26.02
N SER A 361 -33.84 -18.24 25.59
CA SER A 361 -35.05 -18.41 26.41
C SER A 361 -35.30 -19.87 26.81
N ASP A 362 -35.10 -20.77 25.84
CA ASP A 362 -35.42 -22.20 25.97
C ASP A 362 -34.16 -23.04 26.22
N ASN A 363 -32.99 -22.41 26.33
CA ASN A 363 -31.69 -23.05 26.45
C ASN A 363 -30.93 -22.56 27.68
N ASN A 364 -30.09 -23.41 28.28
CA ASN A 364 -29.25 -23.04 29.43
C ASN A 364 -27.95 -22.33 29.02
N TRP A 365 -27.99 -21.50 27.97
CA TRP A 365 -26.81 -20.80 27.45
C TRP A 365 -26.40 -19.56 28.24
N VAL A 366 -27.32 -19.00 29.02
CA VAL A 366 -27.09 -17.83 29.87
C VAL A 366 -27.60 -18.16 31.27
N GLU A 367 -26.85 -17.77 32.30
CA GLU A 367 -27.28 -17.92 33.69
C GLU A 367 -28.69 -17.37 33.95
N GLN A 368 -29.52 -18.14 34.66
CA GLN A 368 -30.90 -17.76 34.97
C GLN A 368 -31.01 -16.42 35.70
N GLY A 369 -30.05 -16.11 36.58
CA GLY A 369 -30.00 -14.83 37.28
C GLY A 369 -29.82 -13.63 36.35
N LEU A 370 -29.07 -13.79 35.25
CA LEU A 370 -28.91 -12.74 34.23
C LEU A 370 -30.17 -12.59 33.39
N LYS A 371 -30.84 -13.70 33.02
CA LYS A 371 -32.13 -13.68 32.30
C LYS A 371 -33.21 -12.92 33.08
N LEU A 372 -33.31 -13.18 34.38
CA LEU A 372 -34.27 -12.49 35.26
C LEU A 372 -33.99 -10.99 35.35
N LYS A 373 -32.71 -10.59 35.51
CA LYS A 373 -32.31 -9.18 35.52
C LYS A 373 -32.65 -8.48 34.21
N TYR A 374 -32.30 -9.09 33.08
CA TYR A 374 -32.62 -8.55 31.76
C TYR A 374 -34.13 -8.36 31.56
N SER A 375 -34.94 -9.35 31.96
CA SER A 375 -36.40 -9.25 31.88
C SER A 375 -36.98 -8.15 32.75
N SER A 376 -36.45 -7.93 33.97
CA SER A 376 -36.88 -6.84 34.86
C SER A 376 -36.63 -5.48 34.21
N ILE A 377 -35.41 -5.28 33.71
CA ILE A 377 -35.01 -4.03 33.06
C ILE A 377 -35.89 -3.73 31.85
N LYS A 378 -36.16 -4.73 30.99
CA LYS A 378 -37.02 -4.54 29.81
C LYS A 378 -38.45 -4.13 30.18
N LYS A 379 -38.99 -4.59 31.31
CA LYS A 379 -40.32 -4.18 31.80
C LYS A 379 -40.33 -2.74 32.28
N GLU A 380 -39.26 -2.29 32.94
CA GLU A 380 -39.11 -0.91 33.42
C GLU A 380 -39.06 0.10 32.26
N PHE A 381 -38.42 -0.25 31.14
CA PHE A 381 -38.35 0.61 29.95
C PHE A 381 -39.57 0.52 29.00
N ALA A 382 -40.50 -0.41 29.24
CA ALA A 382 -41.72 -0.57 28.43
C ALA A 382 -42.94 0.17 29.02
N GLN A 383 -42.78 0.78 30.20
CA GLN A 383 -43.72 1.72 30.83
C GLN A 383 -43.34 3.14 30.45
#